data_AF-A0A3Q0IVU6-F1
#
_entry.id   AF-A0A3Q0IVU6-F1
#
_cell.length_a   1.000
_cell.length_b   1.000
_cell.length_c   1.000
_cell.angle_alpha   90.00
_cell.angle_beta   90.00
_cell.angle_gamma   90.00
#
_symmetry.space_group_name_H-M   'P 1'
#
loop_
_entity.id
_entity.type
_entity.pdbx_description
1 polymer ?
#
loop_
_entity_poly.entity_id
_entity_poly.type
_entity_poly.pdbx_seq_one_letter_code
_entity_poly.pdbx_strand_id
1 'polypeptide(L)'
;MESSKQMLAFDKMVQHFIQKIKVGKLSGSFQISTETVILLKKIIEDYQWKNAREIIHLISQYGVVLSKQLALESCVTNMVRRILKIIREEYSTCVQKVK
;
A
#
# COMPACT_ATOMS: atom_id res chain seq x y z
N MET A 1 10.83 -5.53 -19.40
CA MET A 1 9.47 -6.04 -19.67
C MET A 1 8.77 -6.55 -18.42
N GLU A 2 9.43 -7.34 -17.56
CA GLU A 2 8.77 -7.94 -16.39
C GLU A 2 8.27 -6.93 -15.35
N SER A 3 9.08 -5.93 -15.00
CA SER A 3 8.69 -4.88 -14.05
C SER A 3 7.48 -4.05 -14.53
N SER A 4 7.34 -3.84 -15.84
CA SER A 4 6.21 -3.13 -16.42
C SER A 4 4.91 -3.93 -16.33
N LYS A 5 4.98 -5.26 -16.47
CA LYS A 5 3.82 -6.15 -16.30
C LYS A 5 3.36 -6.21 -14.84
N GLN A 6 4.29 -6.26 -13.89
CA GLN A 6 3.98 -6.24 -12.46
C GLN A 6 3.28 -4.94 -12.06
N MET A 7 3.78 -3.80 -12.54
CA MET A 7 3.16 -2.50 -12.24
C MET A 7 1.73 -2.39 -12.77
N LEU A 8 1.48 -2.87 -14.00
CA LEU A 8 0.13 -2.96 -14.54
C LEU A 8 -0.80 -3.87 -13.73
N ALA A 9 -0.28 -4.95 -13.15
CA ALA A 9 -1.06 -5.85 -12.29
C ALA A 9 -1.44 -5.16 -10.97
N PHE A 10 -0.50 -4.44 -10.36
CA PHE A 10 -0.75 -3.67 -9.13
C PHE A 10 -1.77 -2.56 -9.36
N ASP A 11 -1.66 -1.83 -10.47
CA ASP A 11 -2.63 -0.80 -10.83
C ASP A 11 -4.03 -1.39 -10.95
N LYS A 12 -4.19 -2.54 -11.60
CA LYS A 12 -5.48 -3.25 -11.68
C LYS A 12 -6.02 -3.64 -10.30
N MET A 13 -5.17 -4.14 -9.40
CA MET A 13 -5.60 -4.51 -8.04
C MET A 13 -6.06 -3.28 -7.25
N VAL A 14 -5.31 -2.17 -7.34
CA VAL A 14 -5.65 -0.91 -6.66
C VAL A 14 -6.95 -0.33 -7.22
N GLN A 15 -7.13 -0.31 -8.55
CA GLN A 15 -8.38 0.14 -9.17
C GLN A 15 -9.57 -0.73 -8.79
N HIS A 16 -9.39 -2.06 -8.73
CA HIS A 16 -10.44 -2.96 -8.30
C HIS A 16 -10.85 -2.71 -6.84
N PHE A 17 -9.87 -2.49 -5.95
CA PHE A 17 -10.11 -2.13 -4.56
C PHE A 17 -10.88 -0.80 -4.43
N ILE A 18 -10.44 0.24 -5.14
CA ILE A 18 -11.14 1.54 -5.19
C ILE A 18 -12.59 1.36 -5.65
N GLN A 19 -12.79 0.58 -6.72
CA GLN A 19 -14.11 0.35 -7.27
C GLN A 19 -15.03 -0.36 -6.27
N LYS A 20 -14.54 -1.39 -5.55
CA LYS A 20 -15.30 -2.09 -4.51
C LYS A 20 -15.85 -1.14 -3.44
N ILE A 21 -15.05 -0.16 -3.02
CA ILE A 21 -15.48 0.84 -2.03
C ILE A 21 -16.49 1.80 -2.65
N LYS A 22 -16.22 2.34 -3.84
CA LYS A 22 -17.11 3.30 -4.52
C LYS A 22 -18.49 2.75 -4.81
N VAL A 23 -18.60 1.45 -5.13
CA VAL A 23 -19.90 0.79 -5.37
C VAL A 23 -20.56 0.26 -4.09
N GLY A 24 -19.94 0.47 -2.92
CA GLY A 24 -20.47 0.02 -1.62
C GLY A 24 -20.35 -1.49 -1.37
N LYS A 25 -19.61 -2.24 -2.20
CA LYS A 25 -19.33 -3.67 -1.97
C LYS A 25 -18.37 -3.91 -0.81
N LEU A 26 -17.53 -2.93 -0.51
CA LEU A 26 -16.67 -2.90 0.66
C LEU A 26 -16.99 -1.63 1.45
N SER A 27 -17.47 -1.80 2.68
CA SER A 27 -18.00 -0.69 3.47
C SER A 27 -17.66 -0.85 4.94
N GLY A 28 -17.64 0.26 5.67
CA GLY A 28 -17.31 0.27 7.08
C GLY A 28 -15.81 0.30 7.32
N SER A 29 -15.41 1.12 8.29
CA SER A 29 -14.00 1.44 8.56
C SER A 29 -13.15 0.21 8.87
N PHE A 30 -13.71 -0.77 9.60
CA PHE A 30 -13.00 -2.00 9.95
C PHE A 30 -12.66 -2.85 8.72
N GLN A 31 -13.65 -3.13 7.86
CA GLN A 31 -13.44 -3.95 6.66
C GLN A 31 -12.51 -3.22 5.67
N ILE A 32 -12.74 -1.93 5.45
CA ILE A 32 -11.90 -1.11 4.56
C ILE A 32 -10.45 -1.09 5.04
N SER A 33 -10.22 -0.93 6.36
CA SER A 33 -8.86 -0.93 6.93
C SER A 33 -8.18 -2.29 6.72
N THR A 34 -8.87 -3.38 7.01
CA THR A 34 -8.34 -4.75 6.85
C THR A 34 -7.97 -5.03 5.40
N GLU A 35 -8.87 -4.74 4.46
CA GLU A 35 -8.61 -4.94 3.02
C GLU A 35 -7.51 -4.02 2.50
N THR A 36 -7.38 -2.79 3.04
CA THR A 36 -6.25 -1.90 2.72
C THR A 36 -4.92 -2.54 3.09
N VAL A 37 -4.83 -3.14 4.29
CA VAL A 37 -3.61 -3.81 4.75
C VAL A 37 -3.31 -5.04 3.89
N ILE A 38 -4.33 -5.85 3.57
CA ILE A 38 -4.19 -7.03 2.69
C ILE A 38 -3.66 -6.62 1.31
N LEU A 39 -4.23 -5.57 0.71
CA LEU A 39 -3.82 -5.04 -0.59
C LEU A 39 -2.34 -4.62 -0.57
N LEU A 40 -1.96 -3.78 0.39
CA LEU A 40 -0.60 -3.24 0.47
C LEU A 40 0.42 -4.32 0.80
N LYS A 41 0.07 -5.26 1.70
CA LYS A 41 0.88 -6.44 1.99
C LYS A 41 1.17 -7.25 0.72
N LYS A 42 0.14 -7.54 -0.06
CA LYS A 42 0.29 -8.28 -1.33
C LYS A 42 1.21 -7.57 -2.31
N ILE A 43 1.07 -6.26 -2.46
CA ILE A 43 1.97 -5.46 -3.32
C ILE A 43 3.43 -5.56 -2.85
N ILE A 44 3.67 -5.52 -1.53
CA ILE A 44 5.01 -5.65 -0.94
C ILE A 44 5.59 -7.05 -1.17
N GLU A 45 4.78 -8.10 -1.00
CA GLU A 45 5.20 -9.50 -1.18
C GLU A 45 5.51 -9.83 -2.65
N ASP A 46 4.70 -9.32 -3.58
CA ASP A 46 4.83 -9.60 -5.01
C ASP A 46 5.90 -8.72 -5.71
N TYR A 47 6.27 -7.59 -5.11
CA TYR A 47 7.25 -6.66 -5.69
C TYR A 47 8.69 -7.08 -5.37
N GLN A 48 9.52 -7.16 -6.41
CA GLN A 48 10.95 -7.40 -6.26
C GLN A 48 11.67 -6.07 -6.04
N TRP A 49 12.07 -5.82 -4.79
CA TRP A 49 12.78 -4.59 -4.38
C TRP A 49 14.24 -4.87 -4.03
N LYS A 50 15.12 -3.93 -4.33
CA LYS A 50 16.56 -4.02 -4.00
C LYS A 50 16.92 -3.34 -2.69
N ASN A 51 16.12 -2.36 -2.26
CA ASN A 51 16.35 -1.59 -1.05
C ASN A 51 15.02 -1.09 -0.47
N ALA A 52 15.03 -0.74 0.83
CA ALA A 52 13.84 -0.25 1.52
C ALA A 52 13.25 1.03 0.91
N ARG A 53 14.08 1.88 0.27
CA ARG A 53 13.63 3.13 -0.36
C ARG A 53 12.68 2.84 -1.52
N GLU A 54 12.91 1.79 -2.30
CA GLU A 54 12.03 1.38 -3.40
C GLU A 54 10.62 1.02 -2.90
N ILE A 55 10.50 0.24 -1.82
CA ILE A 55 9.18 -0.10 -1.25
C ILE A 55 8.50 1.16 -0.68
N ILE A 56 9.24 1.99 0.07
CA ILE A 56 8.69 3.24 0.61
C ILE A 56 8.15 4.11 -0.52
N HIS A 57 8.87 4.23 -1.63
CA HIS A 57 8.42 4.99 -2.79
C HIS A 57 7.17 4.38 -3.43
N LEU A 58 7.16 3.07 -3.69
CA LEU A 58 6.04 2.34 -4.27
C LEU A 58 4.75 2.52 -3.46
N ILE A 59 4.82 2.28 -2.14
CA ILE A 59 3.67 2.41 -1.25
C ILE A 59 3.24 3.87 -1.12
N SER A 60 4.17 4.83 -1.18
CA SER A 60 3.82 6.26 -1.18
C SER A 60 3.06 6.65 -2.45
N GLN A 61 3.46 6.14 -3.63
CA GLN A 61 2.76 6.40 -4.89
C GLN A 61 1.31 5.90 -4.85
N TYR A 62 1.10 4.65 -4.44
CA TYR A 62 -0.25 4.11 -4.27
C TYR A 62 -1.02 4.84 -3.17
N GLY A 63 -0.35 5.25 -2.10
CA GLY A 63 -0.92 6.09 -1.05
C GLY A 63 -1.52 7.39 -1.56
N VAL A 64 -0.82 8.09 -2.46
CA VAL A 64 -1.32 9.32 -3.11
C VAL A 64 -2.56 9.02 -3.96
N VAL A 65 -2.55 7.94 -4.72
CA VAL A 65 -3.71 7.53 -5.55
C VAL A 65 -4.92 7.22 -4.67
N LEU A 66 -4.75 6.38 -3.64
CA LEU A 66 -5.81 6.00 -2.71
C LEU A 66 -6.38 7.21 -1.98
N SER A 67 -5.52 8.11 -1.48
CA SER A 67 -5.95 9.32 -0.78
C SER A 67 -6.78 10.26 -1.67
N LYS A 68 -6.44 10.37 -2.97
CA LYS A 68 -7.19 11.18 -3.93
C LYS A 68 -8.53 10.54 -4.30
N GLN A 69 -8.54 9.22 -4.51
CA GLN A 69 -9.72 8.50 -5.02
C GLN A 69 -10.73 8.15 -3.94
N LEU A 70 -10.30 8.04 -2.68
CA LEU A 70 -11.08 7.62 -1.53
C LEU A 70 -11.01 8.68 -0.41
N ALA A 71 -11.19 9.96 -0.75
CA ALA A 71 -11.01 11.08 0.18
C ALA A 71 -11.90 11.01 1.42
N LEU A 72 -13.08 10.39 1.32
CA LEU A 72 -14.01 10.20 2.45
C LEU A 72 -13.57 9.06 3.39
N GLU A 73 -12.74 8.14 2.90
CA GLU A 73 -12.27 6.97 3.65
C GLU A 73 -10.91 7.24 4.29
N SER A 74 -10.91 8.10 5.33
CA SER A 74 -9.70 8.45 6.07
C SER A 74 -8.95 7.24 6.64
N CYS A 75 -9.68 6.14 6.91
CA CYS A 75 -9.14 4.88 7.38
C CYS A 75 -8.09 4.28 6.43
N VAL A 76 -8.30 4.37 5.11
CA VAL A 76 -7.35 3.89 4.08
C VAL A 76 -6.03 4.64 4.21
N THR A 77 -6.10 5.98 4.25
CA THR A 77 -4.91 6.82 4.33
C THR A 77 -4.15 6.60 5.65
N ASN A 78 -4.87 6.38 6.75
CA ASN A 78 -4.24 6.04 8.03
C ASN A 78 -3.49 4.71 7.99
N MET A 79 -4.06 3.69 7.32
CA MET A 79 -3.39 2.39 7.17
C MET A 79 -2.14 2.49 6.27
N VAL A 80 -2.20 3.25 5.17
CA VAL A 80 -1.02 3.52 4.33
C VAL A 80 0.10 4.15 5.17
N ARG A 81 -0.20 5.19 5.96
CA ARG A 81 0.80 5.86 6.82
C ARG A 81 1.38 4.91 7.86
N ARG A 82 0.57 4.05 8.47
CA ARG A 82 1.02 3.04 9.42
C ARG A 82 1.99 2.05 8.79
N ILE A 83 1.67 1.52 7.61
CA ILE A 83 2.57 0.60 6.89
C ILE A 83 3.89 1.29 6.54
N LEU A 84 3.85 2.53 6.03
CA LEU A 84 5.07 3.30 5.78
C LEU A 84 5.89 3.55 7.05
N LYS A 85 5.24 3.71 8.21
CA LYS A 85 5.93 3.87 9.49
C LYS A 85 6.63 2.57 9.91
N ILE A 86 5.93 1.44 9.84
CA ILE A 86 6.49 0.11 10.15
C ILE A 86 7.73 -0.15 9.29
N ILE A 87 7.64 0.06 7.97
CA ILE A 87 8.78 -0.16 7.06
C ILE A 87 10.00 0.70 7.46
N ARG A 88 9.78 1.96 7.86
CA ARG A 88 10.87 2.86 8.29
C ARG A 88 11.46 2.45 9.63
N GLU A 89 10.65 1.99 10.57
CA GLU A 89 11.09 1.51 11.88
C GLU A 89 11.92 0.23 11.76
N GLU A 90 11.47 -0.73 10.96
CA GLU A 90 12.21 -1.97 10.68
C GLU A 90 13.55 -1.66 10.01
N TYR A 91 13.57 -0.80 8.99
CA TYR A 91 14.80 -0.38 8.34
C TYR A 91 15.78 0.28 9.33
N SER A 92 15.29 1.20 10.16
CA SER A 92 16.12 1.89 11.16
C SER A 92 16.70 0.93 12.19
N THR A 93 15.90 -0.05 12.61
CA THR A 93 16.31 -1.10 13.56
C THR A 93 17.38 -2.00 12.95
N CYS A 94 17.23 -2.41 11.69
CA CYS A 94 18.26 -3.18 10.99
C CYS A 94 19.58 -2.42 10.86
N VAL A 95 19.53 -1.12 10.52
CA VAL A 95 20.74 -0.29 10.41
C VAL A 95 21.44 -0.10 11.76
N GLN A 96 20.69 0.04 12.85
CA GLN A 96 21.27 0.17 14.19
C GLN A 96 21.97 -1.10 14.67
N LYS A 97 21.47 -2.29 14.31
CA LYS A 97 22.09 -3.58 14.67
C LYS A 97 23.43 -3.85 13.99
N VAL A 98 23.75 -3.12 12.92
CA VAL A 98 25.00 -3.27 12.14
C VAL A 98 26.11 -2.32 12.64
N LYS A 99 25.77 -1.37 13.52
CA LYS A 99 26.75 -0.51 14.21
C LYS A 99 27.17 -1.12 15.53
#